data_AF-A0A232F132-F1
#
_entry.id   AF-A0A232F132-F1
#
_cell.length_a   1.000
_cell.length_b   1.000
_cell.length_c   1.000
_cell.angle_alpha   90.00
_cell.angle_beta   90.00
_cell.angle_gamma   90.00
#
_symmetry.space_group_name_H-M   'P 1'
#
loop_
_entity.id
_entity.type
_entity.pdbx_description
1 polymer ?
#
loop_
_entity_poly.entity_id
_entity_poly.type
_entity_poly.pdbx_seq_one_letter_code
_entity_poly.pdbx_strand_id
1 'polypeptide(L)'
;MEVANRLRDTAVDDADSANFYILCRNWKSKLQSYSTMANVFGGKVASFRETFTLANKNVLRWFPGHMGKGVQQMERQLKNIDCLIEVHDARVPVSGRFADYKQTLSGLKPHLLVLNKIDLADKTYILPAIERLNNEGMKNIVQTNLKDETCKESKQILPLIQKLIANSDRFNRSQEADYCVMVIGVPNVGKSSLINRLRNTHLRKSKAAPVGGVAGITRSVMNRIKISEDPLVYLLDTPGILPPYIPDIYSGLKLALVGCSQDHLVGHQILADYLLFWLNKNHRFEYVEILGLKEATDDVIEVLIQIAVKLKKVKKIKNYDGQYIYRPDLHSASEHFLRAFRSGQLGLYCLDKDMFARVTFYPSLLYNVFMEKISTRRWYDRIDETVILGALPFRSTTKQLISEENVKGVVSMNEDYELWLLSNNAEEWKKHNVQFLQLSTTDIFETPCQEKLKRGVSFINQFSNEKSQSQEEKCPTVYVHCKAGRTRSATLVGCYLMAKHGWTPEEAVDYMRNKRQHILIHKAQWQALKIFYNDQIKSKKS
;
A
#
# COMPACT_ATOMS: atom_id res chain seq x y z
N MET A 1 31.33 -37.97 14.38
CA MET A 1 31.24 -39.15 13.48
C MET A 1 30.22 -40.21 13.95
N GLU A 2 29.42 -39.95 15.00
CA GLU A 2 28.36 -40.88 15.46
C GLU A 2 26.92 -40.40 15.20
N VAL A 3 26.73 -39.19 14.65
CA VAL A 3 25.42 -38.72 14.17
C VAL A 3 25.20 -39.07 12.69
N ALA A 4 26.27 -39.42 11.97
CA ALA A 4 26.24 -39.77 10.54
C ALA A 4 25.80 -41.22 10.25
N ASN A 5 25.70 -42.09 11.27
CA ASN A 5 25.32 -43.50 11.10
C ASN A 5 23.88 -43.82 11.52
N ARG A 6 23.11 -42.86 12.06
CA ARG A 6 21.68 -43.05 12.38
C ARG A 6 20.69 -42.56 11.31
N LEU A 7 21.18 -42.03 10.19
CA LEU A 7 20.34 -41.63 9.05
C LEU A 7 20.43 -42.60 7.87
N ARG A 8 21.06 -43.78 8.04
CA ARG A 8 21.20 -44.79 6.98
C ARG A 8 20.08 -45.84 6.95
N ASP A 9 19.28 -45.94 8.01
CA ASP A 9 18.27 -47.01 8.17
C ASP A 9 16.81 -46.57 7.95
N THR A 10 16.59 -45.44 7.28
CA THR A 10 15.27 -45.06 6.73
C THR A 10 15.40 -44.65 5.26
N ALA A 11 16.16 -45.44 4.50
CA ALA A 11 16.12 -45.40 3.05
C ALA A 11 14.90 -46.20 2.57
N VAL A 12 13.74 -45.54 2.50
CA VAL A 12 12.73 -45.91 1.51
C VAL A 12 13.13 -45.20 0.23
N ASP A 13 13.38 -46.01 -0.79
CA ASP A 13 13.71 -45.64 -2.15
C ASP A 13 12.86 -44.49 -2.68
N ASP A 14 13.51 -43.42 -3.15
CA ASP A 14 12.89 -42.53 -4.12
C ASP A 14 13.98 -41.91 -5.01
N ALA A 15 14.23 -42.53 -6.16
CA ALA A 15 15.09 -42.00 -7.22
C ALA A 15 14.67 -40.58 -7.67
N ASP A 16 13.40 -40.22 -7.44
CA ASP A 16 12.87 -38.87 -7.65
C ASP A 16 13.47 -37.82 -6.70
N SER A 17 13.87 -38.21 -5.49
CA SER A 17 14.53 -37.30 -4.52
C SER A 17 15.95 -36.95 -4.93
N ALA A 18 16.72 -37.93 -5.39
CA ALA A 18 18.08 -37.72 -5.88
C ALA A 18 18.10 -36.87 -7.16
N ASN A 19 17.18 -37.15 -8.09
CA ASN A 19 16.98 -36.32 -9.28
C ASN A 19 16.54 -34.90 -8.91
N PHE A 20 15.67 -34.72 -7.91
CA PHE A 20 15.28 -33.40 -7.40
C PHE A 20 16.47 -32.62 -6.83
N TYR A 21 17.37 -33.25 -6.05
CA TYR A 21 18.58 -32.60 -5.54
C TYR A 21 19.57 -32.24 -6.66
N ILE A 22 19.76 -33.10 -7.66
CA ILE A 22 20.60 -32.83 -8.83
C ILE A 22 20.01 -31.68 -9.66
N LEU A 23 18.69 -31.65 -9.83
CA LEU A 23 17.99 -30.57 -10.54
C LEU A 23 18.09 -29.24 -9.80
N CYS A 24 17.91 -29.25 -8.48
CA CYS A 24 18.11 -28.07 -7.64
C CYS A 24 19.57 -27.59 -7.71
N ARG A 25 20.55 -28.49 -7.75
CA ARG A 25 21.99 -28.15 -7.88
C ARG A 25 22.31 -27.61 -9.26
N ASN A 26 21.74 -28.16 -10.32
CA ASN A 26 21.89 -27.69 -11.70
C ASN A 26 21.18 -26.35 -11.92
N TRP A 27 20.00 -26.12 -11.34
CA TRP A 27 19.33 -24.81 -11.37
C TRP A 27 20.05 -23.78 -10.50
N LYS A 28 20.61 -24.16 -9.35
CA LYS A 28 21.46 -23.29 -8.52
C LYS A 28 22.75 -22.91 -9.25
N SER A 29 23.34 -23.84 -10.00
CA SER A 29 24.45 -23.62 -10.94
C SER A 29 24.04 -22.73 -12.13
N LYS A 30 22.85 -22.92 -12.70
CA LYS A 30 22.32 -22.09 -13.80
C LYS A 30 21.99 -20.67 -13.34
N LEU A 31 21.36 -20.52 -12.17
CA LEU A 31 21.15 -19.23 -11.49
C LEU A 31 22.50 -18.57 -11.17
N GLN A 32 23.51 -19.35 -10.75
CA GLN A 32 24.88 -18.86 -10.61
C GLN A 32 25.49 -18.44 -11.96
N SER A 33 25.24 -19.14 -13.07
CA SER A 33 25.74 -18.73 -14.39
C SER A 33 25.04 -17.46 -14.90
N TYR A 34 23.74 -17.29 -14.62
CA TYR A 34 23.02 -16.06 -14.92
C TYR A 34 23.46 -14.89 -14.02
N SER A 35 23.75 -15.14 -12.73
CA SER A 35 24.36 -14.13 -11.85
C SER A 35 25.81 -13.82 -12.23
N THR A 36 26.56 -14.79 -12.76
CA THR A 36 27.94 -14.58 -13.20
C THR A 36 27.99 -13.78 -14.50
N MET A 37 27.03 -13.96 -15.42
CA MET A 37 26.89 -13.09 -16.59
C MET A 37 26.45 -11.66 -16.22
N ALA A 38 25.71 -11.47 -15.13
CA ALA A 38 25.41 -10.15 -14.58
C ALA A 38 26.64 -9.51 -13.90
N ASN A 39 27.52 -10.29 -13.29
CA ASN A 39 28.72 -9.80 -12.61
C ASN A 39 29.89 -9.40 -13.54
N VAL A 40 29.84 -9.74 -14.83
CA VAL A 40 30.81 -9.24 -15.82
C VAL A 40 30.54 -7.77 -16.18
N PHE A 41 29.36 -7.24 -15.83
CA PHE A 41 29.03 -5.82 -15.92
C PHE A 41 28.68 -5.27 -14.53
N GLY A 42 29.71 -4.85 -13.80
CA GLY A 42 29.68 -3.93 -12.64
C GLY A 42 28.41 -3.93 -11.78
N GLY A 43 28.54 -4.45 -10.54
CA GLY A 43 27.49 -4.54 -9.53
C GLY A 43 26.48 -3.40 -9.54
N LYS A 44 25.32 -3.66 -10.16
CA LYS A 44 24.12 -2.83 -10.02
C LYS A 44 23.35 -3.37 -8.83
N VAL A 45 23.18 -2.55 -7.80
CA VAL A 45 22.03 -2.67 -6.91
C VAL A 45 20.81 -2.68 -7.84
N ALA A 46 20.06 -3.79 -7.89
CA ALA A 46 18.94 -3.91 -8.79
C ALA A 46 17.92 -2.80 -8.46
N SER A 47 17.78 -1.83 -9.37
CA SER A 47 16.77 -0.78 -9.27
C SER A 47 15.40 -1.44 -9.37
N PHE A 48 14.59 -1.39 -8.31
CA PHE A 48 13.20 -1.82 -8.36
C PHE A 48 12.41 -0.96 -9.35
N ARG A 49 11.47 -1.57 -10.08
CA ARG A 49 10.61 -0.82 -11.01
C ARG A 49 9.65 0.10 -10.27
N GLU A 50 9.44 1.29 -10.81
CA GLU A 50 8.52 2.31 -10.26
C GLU A 50 7.07 2.13 -10.76
N THR A 51 6.92 1.48 -11.92
CA THR A 51 5.64 1.26 -12.60
C THR A 51 5.42 -0.21 -12.95
N PHE A 52 4.17 -0.66 -12.84
CA PHE A 52 3.79 -2.00 -13.24
C PHE A 52 3.28 -2.03 -14.68
N THR A 53 3.89 -2.84 -15.53
CA THR A 53 3.52 -2.98 -16.95
C THR A 53 2.86 -4.32 -17.19
N LEU A 54 1.61 -4.30 -17.67
CA LEU A 54 0.93 -5.51 -18.14
C LEU A 54 1.23 -5.74 -19.62
N ALA A 55 1.79 -6.90 -19.94
CA ALA A 55 2.04 -7.29 -21.33
C ALA A 55 0.75 -7.40 -22.16
N ASN A 56 -0.37 -7.76 -21.53
CA ASN A 56 -1.66 -7.92 -22.21
C ASN A 56 -2.72 -6.96 -21.64
N LYS A 57 -3.07 -5.93 -22.42
CA LYS A 57 -4.12 -4.96 -22.04
C LYS A 57 -5.52 -5.57 -21.98
N ASN A 58 -5.73 -6.78 -22.53
CA ASN A 58 -7.00 -7.47 -22.40
C ASN A 58 -7.33 -7.84 -20.95
N VAL A 59 -6.35 -7.81 -20.01
CA VAL A 59 -6.53 -7.94 -18.54
C VAL A 59 -7.61 -7.00 -17.96
N LEU A 60 -7.92 -5.88 -18.65
CA LEU A 60 -9.02 -4.99 -18.29
C LEU A 60 -10.43 -5.53 -18.62
N ARG A 61 -10.57 -6.40 -19.63
CA ARG A 61 -11.87 -6.95 -20.09
C ARG A 61 -12.40 -8.10 -19.22
N TRP A 62 -11.69 -8.49 -18.17
CA TRP A 62 -12.01 -9.69 -17.36
C TRP A 62 -13.03 -9.42 -16.26
N PHE A 63 -13.41 -8.16 -16.01
CA PHE A 63 -14.60 -7.83 -15.23
C PHE A 63 -15.82 -8.06 -16.12
N PRO A 64 -16.58 -9.15 -15.89
CA PRO A 64 -17.48 -9.64 -16.91
C PRO A 64 -18.72 -8.76 -17.04
N GLY A 65 -19.09 -8.42 -18.28
CA GLY A 65 -20.36 -7.77 -18.60
C GLY A 65 -21.61 -8.55 -18.12
N HIS A 66 -21.45 -9.82 -17.71
CA HIS A 66 -22.51 -10.61 -17.08
C HIS A 66 -22.94 -10.09 -15.68
N MET A 67 -22.15 -9.24 -15.02
CA MET A 67 -22.50 -8.70 -13.69
C MET A 67 -23.53 -7.57 -13.75
N GLY A 68 -23.75 -6.96 -14.92
CA GLY A 68 -24.82 -5.97 -15.10
C GLY A 68 -26.20 -6.52 -14.74
N LYS A 69 -26.45 -7.82 -14.98
CA LYS A 69 -27.69 -8.49 -14.54
C LYS A 69 -27.80 -8.54 -13.01
N GLY A 70 -26.70 -8.75 -12.30
CA GLY A 70 -26.67 -8.77 -10.83
C GLY A 70 -26.94 -7.38 -10.24
N VAL A 71 -26.35 -6.34 -10.83
CA VAL A 71 -26.64 -4.94 -10.47
C VAL A 71 -28.11 -4.63 -10.71
N GLN A 72 -28.65 -4.91 -11.90
CA GLN A 72 -30.07 -4.67 -12.22
C GLN A 72 -31.03 -5.46 -11.30
N GLN A 73 -30.69 -6.72 -10.97
CA GLN A 73 -31.49 -7.53 -10.05
C GLN A 73 -31.49 -6.93 -8.64
N MET A 74 -30.33 -6.48 -8.17
CA MET A 74 -30.19 -5.79 -6.88
C MET A 74 -30.98 -4.47 -6.90
N GLU A 75 -30.87 -3.66 -7.95
CA GLU A 75 -31.58 -2.39 -8.09
C GLU A 75 -33.10 -2.56 -7.99
N ARG A 76 -33.65 -3.61 -8.61
CA ARG A 76 -35.08 -3.96 -8.49
C ARG A 76 -35.49 -4.28 -7.06
N GLN A 77 -34.60 -4.87 -6.26
CA GLN A 77 -34.89 -5.25 -4.87
C GLN A 77 -34.76 -4.09 -3.88
N LEU A 78 -34.15 -2.96 -4.25
CA LEU A 78 -33.99 -1.80 -3.37
C LEU A 78 -35.32 -1.21 -2.87
N LYS A 79 -36.40 -1.41 -3.63
CA LYS A 79 -37.74 -0.98 -3.19
C LYS A 79 -38.20 -1.76 -1.96
N ASN A 80 -37.71 -2.99 -1.80
CA ASN A 80 -38.10 -3.93 -0.75
C ASN A 80 -37.15 -3.91 0.46
N ILE A 81 -36.27 -2.92 0.59
CA ILE A 81 -35.29 -2.83 1.68
C ILE A 81 -35.44 -1.53 2.48
N ASP A 82 -35.11 -1.63 3.76
CA ASP A 82 -35.07 -0.54 4.73
C ASP A 82 -33.63 -0.02 4.92
N CYS A 83 -32.62 -0.90 4.89
CA CYS A 83 -31.21 -0.53 5.07
C CYS A 83 -30.26 -1.35 4.18
N LEU A 84 -29.13 -0.75 3.84
CA LEU A 84 -28.05 -1.37 3.07
C LEU A 84 -26.81 -1.59 3.94
N ILE A 85 -26.27 -2.80 3.94
CA ILE A 85 -24.95 -3.11 4.51
C ILE A 85 -23.98 -3.36 3.35
N GLU A 86 -22.95 -2.53 3.26
CA GLU A 86 -21.86 -2.70 2.29
C GLU A 86 -20.66 -3.34 3.00
N VAL A 87 -20.21 -4.51 2.52
CA VAL A 87 -19.08 -5.24 3.13
C VAL A 87 -17.84 -5.11 2.25
N HIS A 88 -16.72 -4.70 2.85
CA HIS A 88 -15.42 -4.53 2.19
C HIS A 88 -14.31 -5.26 2.91
N ASP A 89 -13.21 -5.51 2.20
CA ASP A 89 -11.96 -6.00 2.77
C ASP A 89 -11.14 -4.80 3.27
N ALA A 90 -10.77 -4.80 4.56
CA ALA A 90 -10.08 -3.70 5.21
C ALA A 90 -8.68 -3.42 4.63
N ARG A 91 -8.12 -4.34 3.83
CA ARG A 91 -6.85 -4.13 3.09
C ARG A 91 -7.03 -3.23 1.87
N VAL A 92 -8.24 -3.10 1.34
CA VAL A 92 -8.60 -2.28 0.17
C VAL A 92 -9.88 -1.44 0.44
N PRO A 93 -9.87 -0.57 1.47
CA PRO A 93 -11.10 0.07 1.94
C PRO A 93 -11.66 1.11 0.96
N VAL A 94 -10.90 1.55 -0.04
CA VAL A 94 -11.36 2.50 -1.07
C VAL A 94 -11.47 1.84 -2.45
N SER A 95 -10.44 1.12 -2.90
CA SER A 95 -10.46 0.42 -4.20
C SER A 95 -11.55 -0.65 -4.29
N GLY A 96 -12.00 -1.16 -3.14
CA GLY A 96 -13.14 -2.05 -3.07
C GLY A 96 -14.46 -1.40 -3.49
N ARG A 97 -14.59 -0.08 -3.29
CA ARG A 97 -15.85 0.66 -3.39
C ARG A 97 -16.23 1.00 -4.82
N PHE A 98 -17.54 1.10 -5.01
CA PHE A 98 -18.15 1.50 -6.26
C PHE A 98 -18.47 3.00 -6.24
N ALA A 99 -17.87 3.78 -7.14
CA ALA A 99 -18.08 5.24 -7.20
C ALA A 99 -19.54 5.63 -7.51
N ASP A 100 -20.23 4.83 -8.32
CA ASP A 100 -21.60 5.12 -8.79
C ASP A 100 -22.68 4.90 -7.71
N TYR A 101 -22.44 4.04 -6.70
CA TYR A 101 -23.45 3.81 -5.64
C TYR A 101 -23.74 5.07 -4.85
N LYS A 102 -22.79 6.00 -4.78
CA LYS A 102 -22.98 7.28 -4.13
C LYS A 102 -24.06 8.12 -4.81
N GLN A 103 -24.22 8.01 -6.13
CA GLN A 103 -25.24 8.73 -6.90
C GLN A 103 -26.54 7.93 -7.01
N THR A 104 -26.49 6.60 -7.12
CA THR A 104 -27.68 5.77 -7.39
C THR A 104 -28.37 5.21 -6.14
N LEU A 105 -27.62 4.88 -5.08
CA LEU A 105 -28.12 4.09 -3.92
C LEU A 105 -28.01 4.78 -2.56
N SER A 106 -26.86 5.42 -2.29
CA SER A 106 -26.52 5.95 -0.97
C SER A 106 -27.33 7.20 -0.58
N GLY A 107 -27.99 7.86 -1.55
CA GLY A 107 -28.80 9.05 -1.28
C GLY A 107 -30.19 8.78 -0.70
N LEU A 108 -30.71 7.56 -0.80
CA LEU A 108 -32.13 7.27 -0.51
C LEU A 108 -32.37 6.30 0.66
N LYS A 109 -31.34 5.56 1.10
CA LYS A 109 -31.49 4.54 2.15
C LYS A 109 -30.38 4.66 3.19
N PRO A 110 -30.66 4.40 4.48
CA PRO A 110 -29.62 4.30 5.49
C PRO A 110 -28.59 3.25 5.08
N HIS A 111 -27.32 3.61 5.30
CA HIS A 111 -26.18 2.86 4.78
C HIS A 111 -25.15 2.62 5.88
N LEU A 112 -24.73 1.36 6.00
CA LEU A 112 -23.70 0.89 6.93
C LEU A 112 -22.56 0.23 6.15
N LEU A 113 -21.34 0.72 6.33
CA LEU A 113 -20.13 0.10 5.79
C LEU A 113 -19.46 -0.78 6.83
N VAL A 114 -19.19 -2.03 6.47
CA VAL A 114 -18.46 -3.00 7.27
C VAL A 114 -17.10 -3.26 6.63
N LEU A 115 -16.03 -2.78 7.27
CA LEU A 115 -14.66 -3.11 6.92
C LEU A 115 -14.28 -4.42 7.62
N ASN A 116 -14.37 -5.53 6.90
CA ASN A 116 -14.06 -6.86 7.41
C ASN A 116 -12.58 -7.23 7.18
N LYS A 117 -12.11 -8.27 7.88
CA LYS A 117 -10.73 -8.77 7.84
C LYS A 117 -9.71 -7.77 8.37
N ILE A 118 -10.10 -7.02 9.40
CA ILE A 118 -9.23 -6.03 10.06
C ILE A 118 -7.96 -6.66 10.65
N ASP A 119 -8.00 -7.97 10.94
CA ASP A 119 -6.87 -8.79 11.38
C ASP A 119 -5.77 -8.94 10.32
N LEU A 120 -6.09 -8.75 9.03
CA LEU A 120 -5.14 -8.84 7.92
C LEU A 120 -4.69 -7.46 7.41
N ALA A 121 -5.28 -6.38 7.93
CA ALA A 121 -5.03 -5.02 7.48
C ALA A 121 -4.00 -4.30 8.35
N ASP A 122 -3.19 -3.45 7.72
CA ASP A 122 -2.27 -2.57 8.45
C ASP A 122 -3.06 -1.47 9.19
N LYS A 123 -3.05 -1.56 10.53
CA LYS A 123 -3.80 -0.67 11.43
C LYS A 123 -3.40 0.80 11.27
N THR A 124 -2.19 1.08 10.80
CA THR A 124 -1.66 2.44 10.59
C THR A 124 -2.52 3.24 9.62
N TYR A 125 -3.12 2.57 8.62
CA TYR A 125 -3.86 3.23 7.55
C TYR A 125 -5.39 3.18 7.74
N ILE A 126 -5.88 2.52 8.78
CA ILE A 126 -7.32 2.38 9.02
C ILE A 126 -7.99 3.71 9.38
N LEU A 127 -7.40 4.47 10.31
CA LEU A 127 -7.95 5.79 10.67
C LEU A 127 -7.94 6.77 9.48
N PRO A 128 -6.83 6.92 8.73
CA PRO A 128 -6.82 7.68 7.47
C PRO A 128 -7.88 7.24 6.46
N ALA A 129 -8.10 5.93 6.32
CA ALA A 129 -9.11 5.40 5.43
C ALA A 129 -10.52 5.78 5.88
N ILE A 130 -10.81 5.67 7.18
CA ILE A 130 -12.11 6.05 7.75
C ILE A 130 -12.36 7.55 7.58
N GLU A 131 -11.35 8.40 7.82
CA GLU A 131 -11.48 9.84 7.63
C GLU A 131 -11.79 10.19 6.17
N ARG A 132 -11.09 9.57 5.22
CA ARG A 132 -11.39 9.73 3.80
C ARG A 132 -12.83 9.30 3.48
N LEU A 133 -13.25 8.14 3.98
CA LEU A 133 -14.60 7.62 3.74
C LEU A 133 -15.67 8.53 4.36
N ASN A 134 -15.44 9.06 5.56
CA ASN A 134 -16.29 10.06 6.22
C ASN A 134 -16.44 11.31 5.36
N ASN A 135 -15.33 11.83 4.81
CA ASN A 135 -15.32 12.97 3.89
C ASN A 135 -16.06 12.65 2.58
N GLU A 136 -16.08 11.39 2.17
CA GLU A 136 -16.90 10.90 1.07
C GLU A 136 -18.38 10.65 1.46
N GLY A 137 -18.81 11.04 2.66
CA GLY A 137 -20.20 10.97 3.13
C GLY A 137 -20.57 9.68 3.86
N MET A 138 -19.61 8.79 4.10
CA MET A 138 -19.84 7.53 4.80
C MET A 138 -19.77 7.71 6.31
N LYS A 139 -20.89 7.96 6.97
CA LYS A 139 -20.91 8.25 8.42
C LYS A 139 -20.88 7.01 9.31
N ASN A 140 -21.41 5.88 8.83
CA ASN A 140 -21.55 4.67 9.63
C ASN A 140 -20.56 3.62 9.13
N ILE A 141 -19.44 3.46 9.82
CA ILE A 141 -18.38 2.52 9.47
C ILE A 141 -18.07 1.65 10.68
N VAL A 142 -18.14 0.33 10.51
CA VAL A 142 -17.81 -0.66 11.54
C VAL A 142 -16.65 -1.52 11.04
N GLN A 143 -15.63 -1.66 11.87
CA GLN A 143 -14.49 -2.53 11.60
C GLN A 143 -14.74 -3.89 12.26
N THR A 144 -14.46 -4.98 11.55
CA THR A 144 -14.73 -6.33 12.05
C THR A 144 -13.68 -7.35 11.64
N ASN A 145 -13.56 -8.40 12.46
CA ASN A 145 -13.07 -9.70 12.04
C ASN A 145 -14.20 -10.72 12.17
N LEU A 146 -14.92 -10.98 11.08
CA LEU A 146 -16.08 -11.88 11.12
C LEU A 146 -15.70 -13.36 11.34
N LYS A 147 -14.44 -13.74 11.17
CA LYS A 147 -13.97 -15.10 11.48
C LYS A 147 -13.80 -15.32 12.98
N ASP A 148 -13.43 -14.27 13.71
CA ASP A 148 -13.31 -14.32 15.17
C ASP A 148 -14.69 -14.24 15.83
N GLU A 149 -15.02 -15.27 16.62
CA GLU A 149 -16.30 -15.36 17.32
C GLU A 149 -16.39 -14.40 18.50
N THR A 150 -15.24 -13.94 19.00
CA THR A 150 -15.14 -13.04 20.15
C THR A 150 -15.20 -11.57 19.77
N CYS A 151 -15.16 -11.24 18.46
CA CYS A 151 -15.20 -9.88 17.93
C CYS A 151 -16.46 -9.14 18.40
N LYS A 152 -16.29 -8.24 19.37
CA LYS A 152 -17.37 -7.49 20.03
C LYS A 152 -18.04 -6.51 19.06
N GLU A 153 -17.29 -5.99 18.11
CA GLU A 153 -17.71 -5.02 17.09
C GLU A 153 -18.79 -5.61 16.19
N SER A 154 -18.72 -6.92 15.90
CA SER A 154 -19.76 -7.61 15.11
C SER A 154 -21.14 -7.59 15.78
N LYS A 155 -21.18 -7.52 17.12
CA LYS A 155 -22.43 -7.44 17.91
C LYS A 155 -23.09 -6.06 17.83
N GLN A 156 -22.33 -5.02 17.46
CA GLN A 156 -22.83 -3.65 17.32
C GLN A 156 -23.57 -3.42 16.01
N ILE A 157 -23.38 -4.32 15.02
CA ILE A 157 -23.97 -4.19 13.68
C ILE A 157 -25.50 -4.17 13.74
N LEU A 158 -26.14 -5.15 14.39
CA LEU A 158 -27.60 -5.23 14.44
C LEU A 158 -28.23 -4.02 15.17
N PRO A 159 -27.78 -3.62 16.38
CA PRO A 159 -28.28 -2.42 17.05
C PRO A 159 -28.11 -1.15 16.20
N LEU A 160 -26.98 -1.01 15.51
CA LEU A 160 -26.73 0.15 14.65
C LEU A 160 -27.69 0.19 13.46
N ILE A 161 -27.96 -0.96 12.82
CA ILE A 161 -28.92 -1.05 11.73
C ILE A 161 -30.34 -0.72 12.22
N GLN A 162 -30.76 -1.26 13.36
CA GLN A 162 -32.07 -0.96 13.95
C GLN A 162 -32.21 0.54 14.21
N LYS A 163 -31.18 1.17 14.78
CA LYS A 163 -31.14 2.63 15.00
C LYS A 163 -31.21 3.42 13.69
N LEU A 164 -30.47 2.99 12.66
CA LEU A 164 -30.47 3.66 11.36
C LEU A 164 -31.83 3.56 10.66
N ILE A 165 -32.49 2.40 10.74
CA ILE A 165 -33.82 2.20 10.17
C ILE A 165 -34.87 3.04 10.92
N ALA A 166 -34.83 3.02 12.26
CA ALA A 166 -35.75 3.78 13.09
C ALA A 166 -35.66 5.29 12.87
N ASN A 167 -34.46 5.80 12.53
CA ASN A 167 -34.22 7.21 12.23
C ASN A 167 -34.40 7.55 10.73
N SER A 168 -34.89 6.61 9.92
CA SER A 168 -35.06 6.81 8.48
C SER A 168 -36.52 6.72 8.06
N ASP A 169 -36.87 7.46 7.01
CA ASP A 169 -38.19 7.37 6.40
C ASP A 169 -38.28 6.09 5.55
N ARG A 170 -39.09 5.14 6.02
CA ARG A 170 -39.33 3.86 5.33
C ARG A 170 -40.31 4.01 4.16
N PHE A 171 -40.04 4.94 3.23
CA PHE A 171 -40.99 5.37 2.18
C PHE A 171 -41.74 4.23 1.46
N ASN A 172 -41.07 3.13 1.13
CA ASN A 172 -41.66 1.99 0.40
C ASN A 172 -42.15 0.84 1.30
N ARG A 173 -41.93 0.91 2.61
CA ARG A 173 -42.16 -0.17 3.59
C ARG A 173 -42.70 0.37 4.92
N SER A 174 -43.38 1.51 4.91
CA SER A 174 -43.88 2.18 6.12
C SER A 174 -44.92 1.35 6.87
N GLN A 175 -45.68 0.51 6.17
CA GLN A 175 -46.70 -0.38 6.72
C GLN A 175 -46.14 -1.75 7.16
N GLU A 176 -44.89 -2.07 6.81
CA GLU A 176 -44.28 -3.37 7.12
C GLU A 176 -43.71 -3.35 8.54
N ALA A 177 -44.18 -4.22 9.43
CA ALA A 177 -43.67 -4.29 10.81
C ALA A 177 -42.22 -4.79 10.89
N ASP A 178 -41.78 -5.58 9.90
CA ASP A 178 -40.45 -6.19 9.88
C ASP A 178 -39.41 -5.32 9.16
N TYR A 179 -38.15 -5.40 9.60
CA TYR A 179 -37.03 -4.73 8.95
C TYR A 179 -36.37 -5.64 7.91
N CYS A 180 -36.21 -5.11 6.69
CA CYS A 180 -35.53 -5.81 5.60
C CYS A 180 -34.20 -5.13 5.27
N VAL A 181 -33.11 -5.88 5.33
CA VAL A 181 -31.75 -5.36 5.17
C VAL A 181 -31.07 -6.12 4.04
N MET A 182 -30.35 -5.42 3.16
CA MET A 182 -29.62 -6.07 2.07
C MET A 182 -28.12 -6.00 2.30
N VAL A 183 -27.43 -7.13 2.13
CA VAL A 183 -25.96 -7.19 2.19
C VAL A 183 -25.40 -7.13 0.78
N ILE A 184 -24.53 -6.17 0.51
CA ILE A 184 -23.83 -5.99 -0.76
C ILE A 184 -22.32 -5.97 -0.58
N GLY A 185 -21.60 -6.07 -1.70
CA GLY A 185 -20.14 -5.97 -1.75
C GLY A 185 -19.53 -6.98 -2.71
N VAL A 186 -18.27 -6.76 -3.06
CA VAL A 186 -17.54 -7.59 -4.02
C VAL A 186 -17.39 -9.04 -3.50
N PRO A 187 -17.10 -10.04 -4.37
CA PRO A 187 -16.92 -11.42 -3.93
C PRO A 187 -15.86 -11.56 -2.82
N ASN A 188 -15.98 -12.59 -1.98
CA ASN A 188 -15.00 -12.98 -0.95
C ASN A 188 -14.62 -11.94 0.13
N VAL A 189 -15.31 -10.80 0.22
CA VAL A 189 -15.15 -9.83 1.32
C VAL A 189 -15.66 -10.35 2.67
N GLY A 190 -16.56 -11.34 2.67
CA GLY A 190 -17.12 -11.94 3.88
C GLY A 190 -18.62 -11.73 4.09
N LYS A 191 -19.40 -11.44 3.05
CA LYS A 191 -20.88 -11.28 3.13
C LYS A 191 -21.58 -12.47 3.79
N SER A 192 -21.34 -13.69 3.31
CA SER A 192 -21.94 -14.90 3.87
C SER A 192 -21.45 -15.19 5.30
N SER A 193 -20.21 -14.81 5.63
CA SER A 193 -19.70 -14.85 7.00
C SER A 193 -20.43 -13.88 7.91
N LEU A 194 -20.74 -12.66 7.43
CA LEU A 194 -21.53 -11.66 8.17
C LEU A 194 -22.92 -12.20 8.48
N ILE A 195 -23.61 -12.74 7.48
CA ILE A 195 -24.96 -13.30 7.62
C ILE A 195 -24.98 -14.42 8.65
N ASN A 196 -24.06 -15.39 8.53
CA ASN A 196 -23.96 -16.49 9.47
C ASN A 196 -23.60 -16.02 10.88
N ARG A 197 -22.72 -15.00 11.01
CA ARG A 197 -22.34 -14.43 12.31
C ARG A 197 -23.55 -13.79 12.97
N LEU A 198 -24.27 -12.89 12.29
CA LEU A 198 -25.46 -12.23 12.83
C LEU A 198 -26.55 -13.25 13.21
N ARG A 199 -26.81 -14.24 12.34
CA ARG A 199 -27.79 -15.30 12.62
C ARG A 199 -27.42 -16.11 13.86
N ASN A 200 -26.15 -16.50 14.01
CA ASN A 200 -25.72 -17.27 15.17
C ASN A 200 -25.74 -16.43 16.45
N THR A 201 -25.22 -15.20 16.41
CA THR A 201 -25.14 -14.32 17.58
C THR A 201 -26.51 -13.97 18.15
N HIS A 202 -27.51 -13.72 17.30
CA HIS A 202 -28.82 -13.23 17.74
C HIS A 202 -29.91 -14.31 17.81
N LEU A 203 -29.81 -15.39 17.02
CA LEU A 203 -30.81 -16.48 17.03
C LEU A 203 -30.27 -17.83 17.51
N ARG A 204 -28.95 -17.96 17.73
CA ARG A 204 -28.28 -19.25 18.06
C ARG A 204 -28.62 -20.38 17.07
N LYS A 205 -28.83 -20.04 15.80
CA LYS A 205 -29.17 -20.99 14.72
C LYS A 205 -27.94 -21.37 13.90
N SER A 206 -28.04 -22.50 13.19
CA SER A 206 -27.01 -23.06 12.32
C SER A 206 -26.59 -22.11 11.18
N LYS A 207 -25.65 -22.51 10.30
CA LYS A 207 -25.27 -21.70 9.14
C LYS A 207 -26.40 -21.69 8.11
N ALA A 208 -26.69 -20.52 7.53
CA ALA A 208 -27.70 -20.33 6.49
C ALA A 208 -27.09 -20.08 5.10
N ALA A 209 -25.91 -19.46 5.03
CA ALA A 209 -25.24 -19.13 3.77
C ALA A 209 -23.93 -19.95 3.60
N PRO A 210 -23.63 -20.46 2.39
CA PRO A 210 -22.38 -21.17 2.12
C PRO A 210 -21.17 -20.22 2.22
N VAL A 211 -20.03 -20.71 2.72
CA VAL A 211 -18.80 -19.93 2.87
C VAL A 211 -17.63 -20.69 2.23
N GLY A 212 -16.87 -20.05 1.37
CA GLY A 212 -15.64 -20.60 0.79
C GLY A 212 -14.74 -19.53 0.17
N GLY A 213 -13.52 -19.91 -0.20
CA GLY A 213 -12.48 -18.99 -0.70
C GLY A 213 -12.55 -18.69 -2.19
N VAL A 214 -13.41 -19.37 -2.95
CA VAL A 214 -13.55 -19.18 -4.40
C VAL A 214 -14.67 -18.19 -4.69
N ALA A 215 -14.40 -17.17 -5.52
CA ALA A 215 -15.42 -16.18 -5.89
C ALA A 215 -16.54 -16.83 -6.72
N GLY A 216 -17.79 -16.47 -6.43
CA GLY A 216 -18.98 -16.97 -7.15
C GLY A 216 -19.70 -18.17 -6.50
N ILE A 217 -19.43 -18.47 -5.22
CA ILE A 217 -20.15 -19.52 -4.48
C ILE A 217 -21.64 -19.18 -4.32
N THR A 218 -21.96 -17.94 -3.97
CA THR A 218 -23.34 -17.44 -3.97
C THR A 218 -23.72 -17.07 -5.40
N ARG A 219 -24.57 -17.88 -6.04
CA ARG A 219 -24.91 -17.76 -7.47
C ARG A 219 -26.24 -17.03 -7.76
N SER A 220 -27.09 -16.85 -6.75
CA SER A 220 -28.37 -16.14 -6.86
C SER A 220 -28.68 -15.35 -5.59
N VAL A 221 -29.51 -14.31 -5.70
CA VAL A 221 -30.07 -13.60 -4.54
C VAL A 221 -30.90 -14.60 -3.74
N MET A 222 -30.50 -14.91 -2.51
CA MET A 222 -31.17 -15.92 -1.68
C MET A 222 -32.44 -15.36 -1.03
N ASN A 223 -33.33 -16.27 -0.61
CA ASN A 223 -34.53 -15.96 0.16
C ASN A 223 -34.18 -15.18 1.46
N ARG A 224 -35.15 -14.41 1.98
CA ARG A 224 -35.03 -13.63 3.23
C ARG A 224 -34.55 -14.50 4.40
N ILE A 225 -33.36 -14.21 4.93
CA ILE A 225 -32.76 -14.91 6.07
C ILE A 225 -33.08 -14.14 7.35
N LYS A 226 -33.88 -14.73 8.24
CA LYS A 226 -34.18 -14.13 9.55
C LYS A 226 -32.91 -14.08 10.42
N ILE A 227 -32.64 -12.93 11.03
CA ILE A 227 -31.49 -12.71 11.93
C ILE A 227 -31.87 -12.15 13.30
N SER A 228 -33.09 -11.66 13.48
CA SER A 228 -33.60 -11.16 14.77
C SER A 228 -35.08 -11.47 14.90
N GLU A 229 -35.53 -11.70 16.14
CA GLU A 229 -36.94 -11.94 16.46
C GLU A 229 -37.63 -10.69 17.02
N ASP A 230 -36.90 -9.86 17.76
CA ASP A 230 -37.42 -8.64 18.37
C ASP A 230 -36.41 -7.47 18.30
N PRO A 231 -36.68 -6.42 17.49
CA PRO A 231 -37.64 -6.41 16.39
C PRO A 231 -37.29 -7.46 15.32
N LEU A 232 -38.28 -7.84 14.53
CA LEU A 232 -38.14 -8.82 13.45
C LEU A 232 -37.25 -8.26 12.33
N VAL A 233 -36.08 -8.88 12.09
CA VAL A 233 -35.14 -8.44 11.04
C VAL A 233 -34.76 -9.58 10.11
N TYR A 234 -34.82 -9.30 8.80
CA TYR A 234 -34.42 -10.20 7.72
C TYR A 234 -33.25 -9.61 6.91
N LEU A 235 -32.31 -10.48 6.52
CA LEU A 235 -31.25 -10.19 5.56
C LEU A 235 -31.54 -10.81 4.19
N LEU A 236 -31.36 -10.02 3.14
CA LEU A 236 -31.27 -10.47 1.77
C LEU A 236 -29.78 -10.68 1.43
N ASP A 237 -29.39 -11.92 1.13
CA ASP A 237 -28.06 -12.21 0.61
C ASP A 237 -28.04 -11.94 -0.89
N THR A 238 -27.10 -11.10 -1.33
CA THR A 238 -26.85 -10.88 -2.76
C THR A 238 -25.57 -11.60 -3.17
N PRO A 239 -25.50 -12.16 -4.40
CA PRO A 239 -24.24 -12.65 -4.93
C PRO A 239 -23.20 -11.54 -4.89
N GLY A 240 -21.91 -11.88 -4.88
CA GLY A 240 -20.87 -10.86 -4.93
C GLY A 240 -20.96 -10.05 -6.22
N ILE A 241 -21.40 -8.80 -6.12
CA ILE A 241 -21.51 -7.89 -7.25
C ILE A 241 -20.19 -7.12 -7.36
N LEU A 242 -19.45 -7.33 -8.46
CA LEU A 242 -18.33 -6.44 -8.81
C LEU A 242 -18.86 -5.19 -9.51
N PRO A 243 -18.11 -4.08 -9.44
CA PRO A 243 -18.33 -2.94 -10.32
C PRO A 243 -18.46 -3.38 -11.79
N PRO A 244 -19.46 -2.92 -12.56
CA PRO A 244 -19.45 -3.05 -14.02
C PRO A 244 -18.24 -2.39 -14.67
N TYR A 245 -17.65 -1.39 -14.00
CA TYR A 245 -16.47 -0.68 -14.46
C TYR A 245 -15.47 -0.49 -13.33
N ILE A 246 -14.21 -0.85 -13.59
CA ILE A 246 -13.09 -0.52 -12.71
C ILE A 246 -12.34 0.66 -13.31
N PRO A 247 -12.16 1.76 -12.55
CA PRO A 247 -11.59 3.00 -13.08
C PRO A 247 -10.14 2.85 -13.54
N ASP A 248 -9.37 1.99 -12.87
CA ASP A 248 -7.97 1.80 -13.16
C ASP A 248 -7.50 0.34 -12.95
N ILE A 249 -6.47 -0.04 -13.69
CA ILE A 249 -5.87 -1.37 -13.64
C ILE A 249 -5.42 -1.74 -12.22
N TYR A 250 -4.84 -0.79 -11.48
CA TYR A 250 -4.28 -1.06 -10.15
C TYR A 250 -5.38 -1.43 -9.16
N SER A 251 -6.53 -0.76 -9.18
CA SER A 251 -7.71 -1.12 -8.38
C SER A 251 -8.17 -2.55 -8.68
N GLY A 252 -8.22 -2.93 -9.96
CA GLY A 252 -8.55 -4.29 -10.38
C GLY A 252 -7.54 -5.34 -9.90
N LEU A 253 -6.25 -5.05 -10.00
CA LEU A 253 -5.17 -5.91 -9.52
C LEU A 253 -5.18 -6.04 -7.98
N LYS A 254 -5.44 -4.96 -7.24
CA LYS A 254 -5.60 -4.98 -5.78
C LYS A 254 -6.77 -5.86 -5.36
N LEU A 255 -7.93 -5.72 -6.02
CA LEU A 255 -9.12 -6.56 -5.79
C LEU A 255 -8.83 -8.04 -6.06
N ALA A 256 -8.16 -8.35 -7.17
CA ALA A 256 -7.75 -9.71 -7.47
C ALA A 256 -6.74 -10.23 -6.44
N LEU A 257 -5.77 -9.42 -6.02
CA LEU A 257 -4.76 -9.78 -5.05
C LEU A 257 -5.36 -10.13 -3.67
N VAL A 258 -6.36 -9.39 -3.20
CA VAL A 258 -7.08 -9.74 -1.95
C VAL A 258 -8.01 -10.95 -2.07
N GLY A 259 -8.25 -11.43 -3.31
CA GLY A 259 -9.07 -12.60 -3.61
C GLY A 259 -10.53 -12.28 -3.94
N CYS A 260 -10.85 -11.04 -4.31
CA CYS A 260 -12.22 -10.63 -4.69
C CYS A 260 -12.58 -10.98 -6.14
N SER A 261 -11.61 -11.44 -6.93
CA SER A 261 -11.80 -11.99 -8.28
C SER A 261 -11.21 -13.39 -8.37
N GLN A 262 -11.55 -14.14 -9.41
CA GLN A 262 -10.96 -15.46 -9.65
C GLN A 262 -9.55 -15.32 -10.23
N ASP A 263 -8.57 -15.91 -9.57
CA ASP A 263 -7.14 -15.71 -9.86
C ASP A 263 -6.75 -16.12 -11.28
N HIS A 264 -7.36 -17.18 -11.82
CA HIS A 264 -7.08 -17.65 -13.17
C HIS A 264 -7.49 -16.66 -14.27
N LEU A 265 -8.43 -15.73 -13.98
CA LEU A 265 -8.82 -14.68 -14.92
C LEU A 265 -7.69 -13.65 -15.08
N VAL A 266 -6.97 -13.33 -14.02
CA VAL A 266 -5.81 -12.41 -14.12
C VAL A 266 -4.54 -13.17 -14.47
N GLY A 267 -4.38 -14.38 -13.95
CA GLY A 267 -3.17 -15.18 -14.02
C GLY A 267 -2.38 -15.10 -12.71
N HIS A 268 -2.17 -16.26 -12.08
CA HIS A 268 -1.50 -16.37 -10.78
C HIS A 268 -0.09 -15.78 -10.78
N GLN A 269 0.67 -15.96 -11.88
CA GLN A 269 2.00 -15.39 -12.02
C GLN A 269 1.97 -13.86 -12.13
N ILE A 270 0.98 -13.29 -12.82
CA ILE A 270 0.80 -11.83 -12.93
C ILE A 270 0.44 -11.22 -11.58
N LEU A 271 -0.44 -11.89 -10.82
CA LEU A 271 -0.78 -11.45 -9.46
C LEU A 271 0.41 -11.57 -8.50
N ALA A 272 1.21 -12.63 -8.61
CA ALA A 272 2.44 -12.80 -7.85
C ALA A 272 3.46 -11.70 -8.20
N ASP A 273 3.59 -11.36 -9.48
CA ASP A 273 4.46 -10.30 -9.96
C ASP A 273 4.01 -8.93 -9.43
N TYR A 274 2.71 -8.67 -9.49
CA TYR A 274 2.12 -7.46 -8.95
C TYR A 274 2.30 -7.34 -7.43
N LEU A 275 2.16 -8.45 -6.70
CA LEU A 275 2.42 -8.49 -5.27
C LEU A 275 3.89 -8.14 -4.96
N LEU A 276 4.83 -8.75 -5.68
CA LEU A 276 6.26 -8.47 -5.53
C LEU A 276 6.57 -6.99 -5.82
N PHE A 277 6.07 -6.48 -6.95
CA PHE A 277 6.15 -5.06 -7.30
C PHE A 277 5.64 -4.17 -6.17
N TRP A 278 4.42 -4.44 -5.68
CA TRP A 278 3.80 -3.63 -4.65
C TRP A 278 4.60 -3.68 -3.33
N LEU A 279 5.13 -4.84 -2.95
CA LEU A 279 5.98 -4.98 -1.76
C LEU A 279 7.27 -4.16 -1.89
N ASN A 280 7.99 -4.32 -3.00
CA ASN A 280 9.26 -3.63 -3.26
C ASN A 280 9.09 -2.12 -3.35
N LYS A 281 8.09 -1.65 -4.11
CA LYS A 281 7.78 -0.23 -4.25
C LYS A 281 7.47 0.43 -2.91
N ASN A 282 6.95 -0.33 -1.97
CA ASN A 282 6.57 0.15 -0.64
C ASN A 282 7.59 -0.19 0.44
N HIS A 283 8.80 -0.59 0.04
CA HIS A 283 9.90 -0.96 0.92
C HIS A 283 9.54 -2.03 1.96
N ARG A 284 8.64 -2.95 1.58
CA ARG A 284 8.19 -4.09 2.40
C ARG A 284 8.97 -5.33 2.00
N PHE A 285 10.09 -5.58 2.68
CA PHE A 285 11.02 -6.68 2.35
C PHE A 285 10.89 -7.90 3.26
N GLU A 286 9.85 -7.97 4.10
CA GLU A 286 9.61 -9.09 5.03
C GLU A 286 9.48 -10.43 4.29
N TYR A 287 9.02 -10.40 3.03
CA TYR A 287 8.91 -11.57 2.18
C TYR A 287 10.26 -12.25 1.92
N VAL A 288 11.39 -11.53 1.96
CA VAL A 288 12.73 -12.09 1.73
C VAL A 288 13.04 -13.13 2.79
N GLU A 289 12.87 -12.78 4.07
CA GLU A 289 13.11 -13.68 5.19
C GLU A 289 12.09 -14.83 5.22
N ILE A 290 10.80 -14.51 5.07
CA ILE A 290 9.70 -15.49 5.16
C ILE A 290 9.81 -16.55 4.06
N LEU A 291 10.16 -16.13 2.84
CA LEU A 291 10.37 -17.04 1.73
C LEU A 291 11.75 -17.68 1.72
N GLY A 292 12.72 -17.14 2.47
CA GLY A 292 14.10 -17.65 2.54
C GLY A 292 14.94 -17.28 1.32
N LEU A 293 14.70 -16.08 0.77
CA LEU A 293 15.49 -15.50 -0.30
C LEU A 293 16.80 -14.92 0.27
N LYS A 294 17.85 -14.85 -0.56
CA LYS A 294 19.13 -14.26 -0.14
C LYS A 294 19.06 -12.74 0.00
N GLU A 295 18.38 -12.11 -0.96
CA GLU A 295 18.20 -10.68 -1.05
C GLU A 295 16.87 -10.34 -1.73
N ALA A 296 16.47 -9.08 -1.66
CA ALA A 296 15.29 -8.59 -2.36
C ALA A 296 15.56 -8.55 -3.88
N THR A 297 14.59 -9.03 -4.65
CA THR A 297 14.64 -9.09 -6.12
C THR A 297 13.33 -8.55 -6.70
N ASP A 298 13.39 -7.99 -7.90
CA ASP A 298 12.21 -7.59 -8.70
C ASP A 298 11.85 -8.63 -9.76
N ASP A 299 12.61 -9.73 -9.86
CA ASP A 299 12.29 -10.84 -10.74
C ASP A 299 11.35 -11.83 -10.06
N VAL A 300 10.07 -11.80 -10.44
CA VAL A 300 9.07 -12.74 -9.94
C VAL A 300 9.43 -14.19 -10.25
N ILE A 301 10.08 -14.48 -11.38
CA ILE A 301 10.44 -15.84 -11.76
C ILE A 301 11.47 -16.39 -10.79
N GLU A 302 12.46 -15.58 -10.39
CA GLU A 302 13.42 -15.95 -9.35
C GLU A 302 12.71 -16.29 -8.03
N VAL A 303 11.81 -15.42 -7.57
CA VAL A 303 11.03 -15.65 -6.34
C VAL A 303 10.23 -16.95 -6.44
N LEU A 304 9.51 -17.17 -7.54
CA LEU A 304 8.68 -18.36 -7.75
C LEU A 304 9.51 -19.65 -7.84
N ILE A 305 10.69 -19.61 -8.46
CA ILE A 305 11.61 -20.76 -8.48
C ILE A 305 12.06 -21.11 -7.06
N GLN A 306 12.46 -20.11 -6.26
CA GLN A 306 12.89 -20.36 -4.87
C GLN A 306 11.76 -20.94 -4.03
N ILE A 307 10.53 -20.43 -4.18
CA ILE A 307 9.34 -20.99 -3.52
C ILE A 307 9.10 -22.44 -3.96
N ALA A 308 9.12 -22.71 -5.27
CA ALA A 308 8.89 -24.05 -5.81
C ALA A 308 9.93 -25.06 -5.28
N VAL A 309 11.20 -24.68 -5.24
CA VAL A 309 12.29 -25.49 -4.68
C VAL A 309 12.09 -25.73 -3.19
N LYS A 310 11.80 -24.68 -2.41
CA LYS A 310 11.54 -24.78 -0.97
C LYS A 310 10.37 -25.71 -0.65
N LEU A 311 9.32 -25.67 -1.47
CA LEU A 311 8.12 -26.51 -1.32
C LEU A 311 8.24 -27.89 -1.96
N LYS A 312 9.37 -28.18 -2.62
CA LYS A 312 9.59 -29.41 -3.41
C LYS A 312 8.49 -29.66 -4.47
N LYS A 313 8.00 -28.58 -5.08
CA LYS A 313 6.97 -28.64 -6.14
C LYS A 313 7.64 -28.63 -7.51
N VAL A 314 7.58 -29.76 -8.21
CA VAL A 314 8.09 -29.93 -9.57
C VAL A 314 7.03 -30.45 -10.51
N LYS A 315 7.15 -30.06 -11.78
CA LYS A 315 6.32 -30.53 -12.88
C LYS A 315 7.18 -31.36 -13.83
N LYS A 316 6.70 -32.56 -14.16
CA LYS A 316 7.29 -33.43 -15.17
C LYS A 316 6.83 -32.96 -16.55
N ILE A 317 7.76 -32.58 -17.42
CA ILE A 317 7.49 -32.09 -18.77
C ILE A 317 8.24 -32.98 -19.76
N LYS A 318 7.57 -33.37 -20.84
CA LYS A 318 8.18 -34.15 -21.92
C LYS A 318 8.86 -33.19 -22.90
N ASN A 319 10.15 -33.37 -23.14
CA ASN A 319 10.90 -32.64 -24.15
C ASN A 319 10.55 -33.12 -25.57
N TYR A 320 10.93 -32.34 -26.59
CA TYR A 320 10.79 -32.72 -28.00
C TYR A 320 11.46 -34.06 -28.31
N ASP A 321 12.56 -34.39 -27.62
CA ASP A 321 13.30 -35.67 -27.74
C ASP A 321 12.63 -36.85 -27.03
N GLY A 322 11.41 -36.66 -26.51
CA GLY A 322 10.66 -37.70 -25.79
C GLY A 322 11.11 -37.96 -24.35
N GLN A 323 12.25 -37.41 -23.93
CA GLN A 323 12.76 -37.50 -22.56
C GLN A 323 11.96 -36.63 -21.59
N TYR A 324 11.82 -37.07 -20.35
CA TYR A 324 11.17 -36.30 -19.30
C TYR A 324 12.17 -35.42 -18.56
N ILE A 325 11.88 -34.12 -18.49
CA ILE A 325 12.61 -33.14 -17.69
C ILE A 325 11.68 -32.65 -16.57
N TYR A 326 12.20 -32.64 -15.35
CA TYR A 326 11.52 -32.02 -14.23
C TYR A 326 11.85 -30.53 -14.22
N ARG A 327 10.86 -29.68 -13.98
CA ARG A 327 11.05 -28.24 -13.80
C ARG A 327 10.30 -27.76 -12.55
N PRO A 328 10.76 -26.69 -11.88
CA PRO A 328 10.02 -26.09 -10.78
C PRO A 328 8.59 -25.71 -11.20
N ASP A 329 7.59 -26.05 -10.38
CA ASP A 329 6.20 -25.71 -10.65
C ASP A 329 5.89 -24.27 -10.22
N LEU A 330 6.06 -23.35 -11.15
CA LEU A 330 5.82 -21.92 -10.94
C LEU A 330 4.35 -21.61 -10.62
N HIS A 331 3.41 -22.43 -11.09
CA HIS A 331 1.99 -22.22 -10.82
C HIS A 331 1.68 -22.47 -9.34
N SER A 332 2.04 -23.66 -8.84
CA SER A 332 1.91 -23.99 -7.41
C SER A 332 2.66 -22.99 -6.52
N ALA A 333 3.84 -22.52 -6.96
CA ALA A 333 4.59 -21.50 -6.23
C ALA A 333 3.86 -20.15 -6.18
N SER A 334 3.24 -19.73 -7.29
CA SER A 334 2.49 -18.47 -7.34
C SER A 334 1.23 -18.52 -6.46
N GLU A 335 0.51 -19.64 -6.46
CA GLU A 335 -0.61 -19.87 -5.54
C GLU A 335 -0.15 -19.82 -4.08
N HIS A 336 1.01 -20.42 -3.77
CA HIS A 336 1.56 -20.38 -2.42
C HIS A 336 1.90 -18.95 -1.99
N PHE A 337 2.54 -18.17 -2.87
CA PHE A 337 2.91 -16.78 -2.57
C PHE A 337 1.68 -15.91 -2.30
N LEU A 338 0.67 -16.02 -3.17
CA LEU A 338 -0.61 -15.32 -3.00
C LEU A 338 -1.33 -15.78 -1.73
N ARG A 339 -1.29 -17.07 -1.41
CA ARG A 339 -1.89 -17.61 -0.17
C ARG A 339 -1.18 -17.06 1.07
N ALA A 340 0.15 -16.99 1.07
CA ALA A 340 0.93 -16.42 2.16
C ALA A 340 0.58 -14.94 2.41
N PHE A 341 0.35 -14.16 1.34
CA PHE A 341 -0.18 -12.81 1.45
C PHE A 341 -1.61 -12.81 2.06
N ARG A 342 -2.52 -13.62 1.51
CA ARG A 342 -3.94 -13.62 1.90
C ARG A 342 -4.21 -14.18 3.30
N SER A 343 -3.30 -14.99 3.84
CA SER A 343 -3.37 -15.51 5.20
C SER A 343 -2.71 -14.57 6.23
N GLY A 344 -2.07 -13.47 5.79
CA GLY A 344 -1.33 -12.56 6.65
C GLY A 344 0.06 -13.08 7.06
N GLN A 345 0.50 -14.22 6.53
CA GLN A 345 1.83 -14.78 6.83
C GLN A 345 2.96 -13.85 6.40
N LEU A 346 2.80 -13.15 5.27
CA LEU A 346 3.76 -12.15 4.82
C LEU A 346 3.77 -10.87 5.67
N GLY A 347 2.73 -10.64 6.48
CA GLY A 347 2.51 -9.41 7.23
C GLY A 347 1.14 -8.79 6.99
N LEU A 348 0.94 -7.63 7.62
CA LEU A 348 -0.29 -6.85 7.53
C LEU A 348 -0.11 -5.71 6.53
N TYR A 349 -1.11 -5.52 5.66
CA TYR A 349 -0.99 -4.62 4.51
C TYR A 349 -2.25 -3.80 4.28
N CYS A 350 -2.07 -2.57 3.80
CA CYS A 350 -3.14 -1.76 3.23
C CYS A 350 -2.74 -1.36 1.81
N LEU A 351 -3.39 -1.97 0.81
CA LEU A 351 -3.04 -1.78 -0.61
C LEU A 351 -3.46 -0.40 -1.14
N ASP A 352 -4.32 0.31 -0.41
CA ASP A 352 -4.78 1.66 -0.74
C ASP A 352 -3.96 2.76 -0.05
N LYS A 353 -2.79 2.47 0.52
CA LYS A 353 -2.01 3.47 1.27
C LYS A 353 -1.79 4.80 0.51
N ASP A 354 -1.50 4.73 -0.79
CA ASP A 354 -1.24 5.91 -1.64
C ASP A 354 -2.49 6.80 -1.79
N MET A 355 -3.67 6.22 -1.58
CA MET A 355 -4.96 6.90 -1.63
C MET A 355 -5.24 7.69 -0.34
N PHE A 356 -4.56 7.40 0.77
CA PHE A 356 -4.74 8.08 2.06
C PHE A 356 -3.68 9.14 2.34
N ALA A 357 -2.50 9.03 1.71
CA ALA A 357 -1.39 9.96 1.93
C ALA A 357 -1.80 11.43 1.68
N ARG A 358 -2.74 11.66 0.75
CA ARG A 358 -3.33 12.99 0.47
C ARG A 358 -4.20 13.54 1.60
N VAL A 359 -4.99 12.68 2.25
CA VAL A 359 -6.01 13.10 3.23
C VAL A 359 -5.36 13.39 4.58
N THR A 360 -4.34 12.64 4.98
CA THR A 360 -3.57 12.92 6.22
C THR A 360 -2.63 14.11 6.07
N PHE A 361 -2.28 14.49 4.84
CA PHE A 361 -1.36 15.58 4.57
C PHE A 361 -1.90 16.94 5.02
N TYR A 362 -3.13 17.31 4.62
CA TYR A 362 -3.67 18.66 4.87
C TYR A 362 -4.01 18.96 6.32
N PRO A 363 -4.66 18.07 7.11
CA PRO A 363 -4.92 18.33 8.53
C PRO A 363 -3.64 18.52 9.35
N SER A 364 -2.62 17.72 9.06
CA SER A 364 -1.32 17.88 9.74
C SER A 364 -0.50 19.05 9.20
N LEU A 365 -0.68 19.48 7.95
CA LEU A 365 -0.15 20.75 7.44
C LEU A 365 -0.83 21.94 8.14
N LEU A 366 -2.15 21.92 8.29
CA LEU A 366 -2.92 22.93 9.04
C LEU A 366 -2.46 22.99 10.50
N TYR A 367 -2.23 21.84 11.13
CA TYR A 367 -1.61 21.79 12.45
C TYR A 367 -0.23 22.46 12.46
N ASN A 368 0.62 22.24 11.45
CA ASN A 368 1.92 22.92 11.38
C ASN A 368 1.78 24.45 11.23
N VAL A 369 0.84 24.92 10.39
CA VAL A 369 0.54 26.37 10.24
C VAL A 369 0.03 26.96 11.56
N PHE A 370 -0.86 26.26 12.24
CA PHE A 370 -1.37 26.69 13.54
C PHE A 370 -0.27 26.74 14.60
N MET A 371 0.58 25.70 14.64
CA MET A 371 1.72 25.65 15.54
C MET A 371 2.75 26.74 15.24
N GLU A 372 3.00 27.08 13.97
CA GLU A 372 3.86 28.22 13.61
C GLU A 372 3.32 29.53 14.20
N LYS A 373 2.01 29.79 14.09
CA LYS A 373 1.41 31.05 14.56
C LYS A 373 1.34 31.19 16.09
N ILE A 374 1.36 30.08 16.83
CA ILE A 374 1.12 30.07 18.29
C ILE A 374 2.38 29.69 19.08
N SER A 375 3.36 29.05 18.46
CA SER A 375 4.62 28.69 19.11
C SER A 375 5.79 29.53 18.57
N THR A 376 6.95 29.38 19.20
CA THR A 376 8.21 29.99 18.73
C THR A 376 8.78 29.34 17.45
N ARG A 377 8.03 28.43 16.81
CA ARG A 377 8.49 27.68 15.64
C ARG A 377 8.42 28.54 14.38
N ARG A 378 9.59 28.83 13.80
CA ARG A 378 9.71 29.51 12.51
C ARG A 378 9.44 28.56 11.34
N TRP A 379 8.81 29.05 10.28
CA TRP A 379 8.51 28.27 9.07
C TRP A 379 9.77 27.66 8.45
N TYR A 380 10.83 28.46 8.37
CA TYR A 380 12.15 28.09 7.90
C TYR A 380 13.26 28.71 8.77
N ASP A 381 14.44 28.09 8.74
CA ASP A 381 15.66 28.61 9.36
C ASP A 381 16.82 28.49 8.38
N ARG A 382 17.68 29.51 8.36
CA ARG A 382 18.94 29.48 7.60
C ARG A 382 19.92 28.55 8.32
N ILE A 383 20.38 27.52 7.62
CA ILE A 383 21.33 26.54 8.17
C ILE A 383 22.74 27.04 7.96
N ASP A 384 23.07 27.47 6.74
CA ASP A 384 24.35 28.11 6.41
C ASP A 384 24.19 29.15 5.28
N GLU A 385 25.30 29.57 4.68
CA GLU A 385 25.32 30.56 3.58
C GLU A 385 24.51 30.10 2.36
N THR A 386 24.49 28.80 2.07
CA THR A 386 23.90 28.24 0.85
C THR A 386 22.52 27.64 1.11
N VAL A 387 22.23 27.10 2.30
CA VAL A 387 21.04 26.29 2.57
C VAL A 387 20.10 26.93 3.58
N ILE A 388 18.83 26.98 3.18
CA ILE A 388 17.70 27.27 4.07
C ILE A 388 16.88 25.99 4.22
N LEU A 389 16.56 25.60 5.46
CA LEU A 389 15.75 24.43 5.77
C LEU A 389 14.38 24.86 6.31
N GLY A 390 13.31 24.42 5.65
CA GLY A 390 11.97 24.86 6.03
C GLY A 390 10.83 23.90 5.73
N ALA A 391 9.64 24.31 6.15
CA ALA A 391 8.38 23.68 5.82
C ALA A 391 7.94 24.03 4.38
N LEU A 392 6.82 23.44 3.94
CA LEU A 392 6.26 23.63 2.61
C LEU A 392 6.08 25.14 2.28
N PRO A 393 6.74 25.69 1.25
CA PRO A 393 6.62 27.11 0.94
C PRO A 393 5.27 27.40 0.29
N PHE A 394 4.50 28.32 0.86
CA PHE A 394 3.24 28.76 0.25
C PHE A 394 3.50 29.68 -0.94
N ARG A 395 2.56 29.71 -1.89
CA ARG A 395 2.59 30.67 -3.01
C ARG A 395 2.73 32.12 -2.54
N SER A 396 2.09 32.48 -1.42
CA SER A 396 2.18 33.81 -0.81
C SER A 396 3.60 34.16 -0.34
N THR A 397 4.34 33.20 0.23
CA THR A 397 5.73 33.37 0.70
C THR A 397 6.79 33.32 -0.40
N THR A 398 6.41 33.02 -1.64
CA THR A 398 7.35 32.85 -2.75
C THR A 398 8.13 34.12 -3.06
N LYS A 399 7.45 35.27 -3.07
CA LYS A 399 8.09 36.57 -3.32
C LYS A 399 9.14 36.86 -2.26
N GLN A 400 8.80 36.60 -0.99
CA GLN A 400 9.69 36.79 0.15
C GLN A 400 10.97 35.95 0.01
N LEU A 401 10.84 34.66 -0.30
CA LEU A 401 12.00 33.77 -0.48
C LEU A 401 12.92 34.23 -1.62
N ILE A 402 12.37 34.78 -2.70
CA ILE A 402 13.18 35.25 -3.83
C ILE A 402 13.84 36.59 -3.51
N SER A 403 13.09 37.57 -2.99
CA SER A 403 13.58 38.94 -2.80
C SER A 403 14.45 39.11 -1.56
N GLU A 404 14.09 38.48 -0.45
CA GLU A 404 14.77 38.68 0.83
C GLU A 404 15.92 37.70 1.02
N GLU A 405 15.67 36.42 0.71
CA GLU A 405 16.58 35.30 0.95
C GLU A 405 17.45 34.91 -0.26
N ASN A 406 17.21 35.52 -1.43
CA ASN A 406 17.89 35.25 -2.70
C ASN A 406 17.85 33.76 -3.11
N VAL A 407 16.68 33.13 -2.96
CA VAL A 407 16.50 31.72 -3.34
C VAL A 407 16.56 31.57 -4.86
N LYS A 408 17.56 30.82 -5.34
CA LYS A 408 17.77 30.47 -6.75
C LYS A 408 17.57 28.97 -7.03
N GLY A 409 17.58 28.15 -5.99
CA GLY A 409 17.27 26.72 -6.06
C GLY A 409 16.25 26.30 -5.02
N VAL A 410 15.37 25.35 -5.36
CA VAL A 410 14.42 24.74 -4.42
C VAL A 410 14.52 23.23 -4.54
N VAL A 411 14.71 22.56 -3.41
CA VAL A 411 14.65 21.09 -3.31
C VAL A 411 13.43 20.69 -2.51
N SER A 412 12.50 19.98 -3.16
CA SER A 412 11.30 19.46 -2.54
C SER A 412 11.40 17.96 -2.32
N MET A 413 11.25 17.51 -1.08
CA MET A 413 11.10 16.09 -0.75
C MET A 413 9.66 15.59 -0.87
N ASN A 414 8.75 16.46 -1.29
CA ASN A 414 7.33 16.21 -1.34
C ASN A 414 6.90 15.52 -2.65
N GLU A 415 5.83 14.73 -2.59
CA GLU A 415 5.20 14.16 -3.79
C GLU A 415 4.36 15.21 -4.54
N ASP A 416 4.08 14.99 -5.83
CA ASP A 416 3.39 15.98 -6.69
C ASP A 416 2.06 16.46 -6.11
N TYR A 417 1.30 15.56 -5.49
CA TYR A 417 0.01 15.89 -4.91
C TYR A 417 0.13 16.73 -3.61
N GLU A 418 1.28 16.70 -2.93
CA GLU A 418 1.54 17.50 -1.72
C GLU A 418 1.84 18.97 -2.09
N LEU A 419 2.22 19.23 -3.34
CA LEU A 419 2.57 20.56 -3.86
C LEU A 419 1.37 21.26 -4.53
N TRP A 420 0.49 20.48 -5.16
CA TRP A 420 -0.49 20.96 -6.15
C TRP A 420 -1.45 22.06 -5.66
N LEU A 421 -1.84 22.08 -4.38
CA LEU A 421 -2.89 22.98 -3.89
C LEU A 421 -2.39 24.31 -3.31
N LEU A 422 -1.21 24.32 -2.68
CA LEU A 422 -0.77 25.44 -1.82
C LEU A 422 0.67 25.91 -2.08
N SER A 423 1.49 25.11 -2.76
CA SER A 423 2.89 25.39 -3.06
C SER A 423 3.08 25.61 -4.55
N ASN A 424 4.23 26.17 -4.95
CA ASN A 424 4.58 26.25 -6.35
C ASN A 424 4.99 24.87 -6.90
N ASN A 425 4.56 24.56 -8.12
CA ASN A 425 5.07 23.43 -8.88
C ASN A 425 6.36 23.78 -9.64
N ALA A 426 6.94 22.80 -10.34
CA ALA A 426 8.17 22.99 -11.12
C ALA A 426 8.06 24.11 -12.17
N GLU A 427 6.90 24.24 -12.83
CA GLU A 427 6.67 25.27 -13.85
C GLU A 427 6.55 26.67 -13.23
N GLU A 428 5.90 26.78 -12.07
CA GLU A 428 5.73 28.03 -11.33
C GLU A 428 7.07 28.53 -10.79
N TRP A 429 7.92 27.66 -10.24
CA TRP A 429 9.28 28.04 -9.85
C TRP A 429 10.13 28.47 -11.05
N LYS A 430 9.98 27.78 -12.19
CA LYS A 430 10.69 28.12 -13.43
C LYS A 430 10.29 29.51 -13.96
N LYS A 431 9.01 29.90 -13.83
CA LYS A 431 8.54 31.27 -14.18
C LYS A 431 9.23 32.35 -13.34
N HIS A 432 9.68 32.00 -12.14
CA HIS A 432 10.41 32.89 -11.25
C HIS A 432 11.94 32.80 -11.39
N ASN A 433 12.46 32.13 -12.43
CA ASN A 433 13.89 31.85 -12.63
C ASN A 433 14.56 31.13 -11.45
N VAL A 434 13.79 30.25 -10.77
CA VAL A 434 14.29 29.40 -9.69
C VAL A 434 14.35 27.96 -10.18
N GLN A 435 15.51 27.32 -10.03
CA GLN A 435 15.66 25.91 -10.38
C GLN A 435 14.95 25.03 -9.35
N PHE A 436 14.19 24.04 -9.82
CA PHE A 436 13.43 23.16 -8.95
C PHE A 436 13.87 21.71 -9.11
N LEU A 437 14.27 21.08 -8.01
CA LEU A 437 14.55 19.65 -7.93
C LEU A 437 13.53 18.97 -7.01
N GLN A 438 12.80 18.01 -7.56
CA GLN A 438 11.90 17.18 -6.78
C GLN A 438 12.49 15.80 -6.52
N LEU A 439 12.51 15.42 -5.25
CA LEU A 439 12.96 14.13 -4.74
C LEU A 439 11.81 13.49 -3.96
N SER A 440 10.73 13.16 -4.68
CA SER A 440 9.49 12.62 -4.12
C SER A 440 9.77 11.46 -3.16
N THR A 441 9.27 11.58 -1.94
CA THR A 441 9.40 10.58 -0.87
C THR A 441 8.09 10.58 -0.11
N THR A 442 7.42 9.44 0.11
CA THR A 442 6.12 9.46 0.80
C THR A 442 6.26 9.95 2.24
N ASP A 443 5.24 10.65 2.75
CA ASP A 443 5.31 11.24 4.08
C ASP A 443 5.07 10.21 5.20
N ILE A 444 5.66 10.52 6.36
CA ILE A 444 5.45 9.94 7.70
C ILE A 444 6.44 8.83 8.12
N PHE A 445 6.85 7.87 7.27
CA PHE A 445 7.76 6.79 7.73
C PHE A 445 8.91 6.42 6.78
N GLU A 446 8.95 6.97 5.57
CA GLU A 446 9.97 6.64 4.59
C GLU A 446 11.14 7.62 4.64
N THR A 447 12.33 7.10 4.35
CA THR A 447 13.58 7.86 4.26
C THR A 447 13.99 7.92 2.79
N PRO A 448 14.43 9.06 2.25
CA PRO A 448 14.89 9.12 0.87
C PRO A 448 16.01 8.10 0.63
N CYS A 449 15.94 7.39 -0.48
CA CYS A 449 16.98 6.44 -0.87
C CYS A 449 18.33 7.15 -1.10
N GLN A 450 19.42 6.41 -1.03
CA GLN A 450 20.78 6.96 -1.14
C GLN A 450 21.02 7.69 -2.47
N GLU A 451 20.40 7.23 -3.56
CA GLU A 451 20.50 7.89 -4.86
C GLU A 451 19.85 9.28 -4.84
N LYS A 452 18.65 9.41 -4.25
CA LYS A 452 17.96 10.70 -4.07
C LYS A 452 18.80 11.64 -3.19
N LEU A 453 19.38 11.13 -2.11
CA LEU A 453 20.27 11.90 -1.23
C LEU A 453 21.49 12.43 -2.00
N LYS A 454 22.19 11.57 -2.75
CA LYS A 454 23.34 11.96 -3.58
C LYS A 454 22.95 13.03 -4.60
N ARG A 455 21.84 12.83 -5.32
CA ARG A 455 21.34 13.79 -6.31
C ARG A 455 21.00 15.14 -5.68
N GLY A 456 20.35 15.13 -4.52
CA GLY A 456 20.02 16.35 -3.77
C GLY A 456 21.25 17.12 -3.30
N VAL A 457 22.25 16.42 -2.74
CA VAL A 457 23.52 17.03 -2.32
C VAL A 457 24.26 17.63 -3.52
N SER A 458 24.33 16.91 -4.64
CA SER A 458 24.94 17.42 -5.88
C SER A 458 24.25 18.68 -6.39
N PHE A 459 22.92 18.73 -6.34
CA PHE A 459 22.16 19.91 -6.74
C PHE A 459 22.43 21.11 -5.82
N ILE A 460 22.45 20.91 -4.50
CA ILE A 460 22.77 21.99 -3.55
C ILE A 460 24.18 22.54 -3.80
N ASN A 461 25.15 21.64 -4.06
CA ASN A 461 26.54 22.03 -4.29
C ASN A 461 26.75 22.87 -5.56
N GLN A 462 25.86 22.81 -6.55
CA GLN A 462 25.94 23.66 -7.76
C GLN A 462 25.90 25.14 -7.38
N PHE A 463 25.06 25.50 -6.41
CA PHE A 463 24.90 26.88 -5.93
C PHE A 463 25.97 27.30 -4.91
N SER A 464 26.67 26.33 -4.29
CA SER A 464 27.79 26.62 -3.39
C SER A 464 29.07 27.04 -4.13
N ASN A 465 29.20 26.65 -5.39
CA ASN A 465 30.39 26.91 -6.21
C ASN A 465 30.29 28.21 -7.03
N GLU A 466 29.08 28.78 -7.15
CA GLU A 466 28.83 30.09 -7.75
C GLU A 466 29.14 31.20 -6.72
N LYS A 467 30.42 31.40 -6.38
CA LYS A 467 30.81 32.58 -5.62
C LYS A 467 30.71 33.82 -6.51
N SER A 468 29.90 34.79 -6.10
CA SER A 468 29.75 36.09 -6.74
C SER A 468 31.11 36.73 -6.98
N GLN A 469 31.41 37.09 -8.23
CA GLN A 469 32.63 37.82 -8.61
C GLN A 469 32.62 39.30 -8.15
N SER A 470 31.53 39.75 -7.53
CA SER A 470 31.28 41.10 -7.03
C SER A 470 30.98 41.06 -5.51
N GLN A 471 31.66 41.90 -4.74
CA GLN A 471 31.58 41.94 -3.26
C GLN A 471 30.23 42.41 -2.68
N GLU A 472 29.25 42.77 -3.51
CA GLU A 472 27.95 43.32 -3.08
C GLU A 472 26.74 42.43 -3.39
N GLU A 473 26.88 41.35 -4.17
CA GLU A 473 25.76 40.46 -4.48
C GLU A 473 25.64 39.30 -3.49
N LYS A 474 24.52 39.23 -2.75
CA LYS A 474 24.17 38.10 -1.86
C LYS A 474 24.35 36.77 -2.60
N CYS A 475 25.03 35.80 -1.97
CA CYS A 475 25.19 34.46 -2.54
C CYS A 475 23.83 33.80 -2.88
N PRO A 476 23.75 33.01 -3.96
CA PRO A 476 22.54 32.28 -4.30
C PRO A 476 22.23 31.23 -3.22
N THR A 477 20.96 31.13 -2.83
CA THR A 477 20.54 30.18 -1.78
C THR A 477 19.62 29.09 -2.32
N VAL A 478 19.64 27.95 -1.64
CA VAL A 478 18.83 26.77 -1.93
C VAL A 478 17.87 26.53 -0.77
N TYR A 479 16.58 26.57 -1.07
CA TYR A 479 15.53 26.27 -0.11
C TYR A 479 15.18 24.79 -0.14
N VAL A 480 15.52 24.07 0.93
CA VAL A 480 15.31 22.63 1.05
C VAL A 480 14.12 22.39 1.98
N HIS A 481 13.07 21.73 1.48
CA HIS A 481 11.86 21.55 2.26
C HIS A 481 11.25 20.16 2.14
N CYS A 482 10.45 19.83 3.16
CA CYS A 482 9.45 18.80 3.08
C CYS A 482 8.10 19.39 3.53
N LYS A 483 7.21 18.60 4.12
CA LYS A 483 5.99 19.12 4.73
C LYS A 483 6.23 20.09 5.89
N ALA A 484 6.98 19.65 6.91
CA ALA A 484 7.24 20.43 8.14
C ALA A 484 8.70 20.87 8.28
N GLY A 485 9.58 20.42 7.39
CA GLY A 485 10.99 20.81 7.43
C GLY A 485 11.79 20.22 8.60
N ARG A 486 11.42 19.03 9.09
CA ARG A 486 12.03 18.43 10.31
C ARG A 486 12.56 17.01 10.15
N THR A 487 12.14 16.28 9.10
CA THR A 487 12.44 14.85 8.92
C THR A 487 13.14 14.60 7.58
N ARG A 488 12.40 14.42 6.48
CA ARG A 488 12.90 14.11 5.12
C ARG A 488 13.92 15.14 4.62
N SER A 489 13.56 16.43 4.64
CA SER A 489 14.46 17.50 4.21
C SER A 489 15.64 17.71 5.15
N ALA A 490 15.43 17.58 6.46
CA ALA A 490 16.51 17.64 7.44
C ALA A 490 17.54 16.51 7.22
N THR A 491 17.08 15.32 6.80
CA THR A 491 17.98 14.19 6.44
C THR A 491 18.87 14.56 5.25
N LEU A 492 18.31 15.19 4.21
CA LEU A 492 19.08 15.66 3.05
C LEU A 492 20.08 16.75 3.44
N VAL A 493 19.66 17.73 4.23
CA VAL A 493 20.55 18.80 4.72
C VAL A 493 21.67 18.24 5.60
N GLY A 494 21.37 17.22 6.43
CA GLY A 494 22.40 16.49 7.17
C GLY A 494 23.44 15.85 6.24
N CYS A 495 23.01 15.21 5.15
CA CYS A 495 23.92 14.64 4.14
C CYS A 495 24.79 15.71 3.47
N TYR A 496 24.21 16.88 3.17
CA TYR A 496 24.93 18.02 2.62
C TYR A 496 26.01 18.54 3.60
N LEU A 497 25.66 18.77 4.87
CA LEU A 497 26.60 19.26 5.88
C LEU A 497 27.76 18.28 6.11
N MET A 498 27.46 16.98 6.19
CA MET A 498 28.50 15.96 6.27
C MET A 498 29.40 15.99 5.04
N ALA A 499 28.85 16.13 3.83
CA ALA A 499 29.64 16.19 2.59
C ALA A 499 30.52 17.45 2.50
N LYS A 500 30.02 18.58 3.03
CA LYS A 500 30.73 19.88 3.02
C LYS A 500 31.87 19.94 4.05
N HIS A 501 31.63 19.47 5.27
CA HIS A 501 32.55 19.63 6.38
C HIS A 501 33.30 18.34 6.77
N GLY A 502 32.92 17.20 6.22
CA GLY A 502 33.46 15.90 6.60
C GLY A 502 33.06 15.45 8.00
N TRP A 503 31.95 15.99 8.52
CA TRP A 503 31.37 15.70 9.83
C TRP A 503 30.75 14.31 9.92
N THR A 504 30.67 13.80 11.14
CA THR A 504 29.86 12.62 11.49
C THR A 504 28.36 12.93 11.42
N PRO A 505 27.50 11.89 11.29
CA PRO A 505 26.05 12.06 11.34
C PRO A 505 25.56 12.82 12.58
N GLU A 506 26.17 12.54 13.73
CA GLU A 506 25.82 13.15 15.01
C GLU A 506 26.12 14.66 15.01
N GLU A 507 27.34 15.06 14.61
CA GLU A 507 27.74 16.47 14.50
C GLU A 507 26.84 17.26 13.55
N ALA A 508 26.51 16.68 12.39
CA ALA A 508 25.65 17.34 11.41
C ALA A 508 24.22 17.54 11.95
N VAL A 509 23.65 16.54 12.64
CA VAL A 509 22.31 16.64 13.22
C VAL A 509 22.27 17.63 14.38
N ASP A 510 23.30 17.65 15.23
CA ASP A 510 23.35 18.57 16.37
C ASP A 510 23.56 20.02 15.91
N TYR A 511 24.36 20.25 14.86
CA TYR A 511 24.46 21.56 14.22
C TYR A 511 23.08 22.05 13.72
N MET A 512 22.35 21.19 13.01
CA MET A 512 21.03 21.57 12.53
C MET A 512 20.04 21.83 13.68
N ARG A 513 20.07 21.03 14.76
CA ARG A 513 19.22 21.22 15.95
C ARG A 513 19.50 22.54 16.66
N ASN A 514 20.75 22.97 16.70
CA ASN A 514 21.13 24.27 17.26
C ASN A 514 20.53 25.44 16.46
N LYS A 515 20.38 25.29 15.15
CA LYS A 515 19.74 26.28 14.27
C LYS A 515 18.20 26.17 14.27
N ARG A 516 17.67 24.94 14.36
CA ARG A 516 16.25 24.60 14.25
C ARG A 516 15.89 23.49 15.25
N GLN A 517 15.44 23.87 16.45
CA GLN A 517 15.28 22.98 17.60
C GLN A 517 14.26 21.83 17.41
N HIS A 518 13.28 21.98 16.52
CA HIS A 518 12.22 20.98 16.29
C HIS A 518 12.54 19.92 15.23
N ILE A 519 13.82 19.75 14.88
CA ILE A 519 14.27 18.66 13.99
C ILE A 519 14.04 17.29 14.65
N LEU A 520 13.47 16.37 13.88
CA LEU A 520 13.05 15.05 14.33
C LEU A 520 13.60 13.98 13.35
N ILE A 521 14.67 13.31 13.77
CA ILE A 521 15.32 12.22 13.01
C ILE A 521 14.97 10.91 13.69
N HIS A 522 14.16 10.07 13.03
CA HIS A 522 13.80 8.73 13.53
C HIS A 522 14.82 7.67 13.09
N LYS A 523 14.63 6.42 13.55
CA LYS A 523 15.57 5.31 13.35
C LYS A 523 15.96 5.10 11.88
N ALA A 524 15.01 5.20 10.96
CA ALA A 524 15.24 5.03 9.53
C ALA A 524 16.11 6.15 8.93
N GLN A 525 15.88 7.41 9.33
CA GLN A 525 16.67 8.56 8.88
C GLN A 525 18.09 8.52 9.42
N TRP A 526 18.26 8.11 10.70
CA TRP A 526 19.59 7.84 11.26
C TRP A 526 20.35 6.78 10.48
N GLN A 527 19.67 5.70 10.09
CA GLN A 527 20.28 4.65 9.28
C GLN A 527 20.72 5.19 7.91
N ALA A 528 19.90 6.01 7.24
CA ALA A 528 20.29 6.59 5.96
C ALA A 528 21.46 7.58 6.05
N LEU A 529 21.52 8.40 7.11
CA LEU A 529 22.68 9.28 7.35
C LEU A 529 23.97 8.46 7.53
N LYS A 530 23.90 7.37 8.30
CA LYS A 530 25.04 6.48 8.55
C LYS A 530 25.50 5.77 7.28
N ILE A 531 24.57 5.29 6.45
CA ILE A 531 24.90 4.69 5.15
C ILE A 531 25.58 5.74 4.26
N PHE A 532 25.00 6.95 4.15
CA PHE A 532 25.58 8.02 3.33
C PHE A 532 27.00 8.38 3.78
N TYR A 533 27.22 8.53 5.09
CA TYR A 533 28.54 8.82 5.66
C TYR A 533 29.58 7.76 5.31
N ASN A 534 29.23 6.48 5.48
CA ASN A 534 30.13 5.38 5.15
C ASN A 534 30.46 5.35 3.65
N ASP A 535 29.44 5.52 2.80
CA ASP A 535 29.57 5.39 1.36
C ASP A 535 30.28 6.56 0.69
N GLN A 536 30.10 7.80 1.19
CA GLN A 536 30.52 9.01 0.48
C GLN A 536 31.63 9.81 1.16
N ILE A 537 31.82 9.63 2.47
CA ILE A 537 32.73 10.47 3.26
C ILE A 537 33.86 9.63 3.81
N LYS A 538 33.54 8.53 4.49
CA LYS A 538 34.56 7.62 5.04
C LYS A 538 35.40 6.98 3.93
N SER A 539 34.77 6.57 2.84
CA SER A 539 35.41 6.02 1.63
C SER A 539 36.34 7.00 0.90
N LYS A 540 36.21 8.31 1.12
CA LYS A 540 37.12 9.33 0.55
C LYS A 540 38.32 9.65 1.46
N LYS A 541 38.27 9.23 2.72
CA LYS A 541 39.35 9.42 3.71
C LYS A 541 40.27 8.18 3.81
N SER A 542 39.84 7.02 3.33
CA SER A 542 40.67 5.83 3.10
C SER A 542 41.24 5.85 1.69
#